data_AF-A0A7K0NFP6-F1
#
_entry.id   AF-A0A7K0NFP6-F1
#
_cell.length_a   1.000
_cell.length_b   1.000
_cell.length_c   1.000
_cell.angle_alpha   90.00
_cell.angle_beta   90.00
_cell.angle_gamma   90.00
#
_symmetry.space_group_name_H-M   'P 1'
#
loop_
_entity.id
_entity.type
_entity.pdbx_description
1 polymer ?
#
loop_
_entity_poly.entity_id
_entity_poly.type
_entity_poly.pdbx_seq_one_letter_code
_entity_poly.pdbx_strand_id
1 'polypeptide(L)'
;MFLEPRILYAERGEVDTSLKMELGKARVLQTGTDITVVSLGNMVNVARDAIKESGISAELIDLATLVPWDRETVLASVKKTGRLVVVEESPWSGGWGSEIISYVTGAAFSALKSAPFRITAPDVPVPYNGTLEARYVPTVPNVAAALSKAVSSNEVPQPWWITEGLSK
;
A
#
# COMPACT_ATOMS: atom_id res chain seq x y z
N MET A 1 -10.46 -16.94 6.74
CA MET A 1 -10.90 -15.74 7.48
C MET A 1 -11.19 -14.65 6.45
N PHE A 2 -12.29 -13.92 6.60
CA PHE A 2 -12.63 -12.77 5.75
C PHE A 2 -12.64 -11.53 6.64
N LEU A 3 -11.85 -10.52 6.27
CA LEU A 3 -11.68 -9.29 7.05
C LEU A 3 -12.28 -8.13 6.28
N GLU A 4 -13.24 -7.46 6.89
CA GLU A 4 -14.01 -6.41 6.24
C GLU A 4 -13.69 -5.05 6.84
N PRO A 5 -13.20 -4.08 6.05
CA PRO A 5 -12.98 -2.73 6.54
C PRO A 5 -14.32 -2.01 6.73
N ARG A 6 -14.69 -1.76 7.99
CA ARG A 6 -15.95 -1.10 8.36
C ARG A 6 -16.21 0.21 7.61
N ILE A 7 -15.16 0.97 7.31
CA ILE A 7 -15.26 2.26 6.62
C ILE A 7 -15.87 2.14 5.21
N LEU A 8 -15.75 0.97 4.57
CA LEU A 8 -16.29 0.75 3.22
C LEU A 8 -17.77 0.32 3.21
N TYR A 9 -18.39 0.00 4.36
CA TYR A 9 -19.76 -0.51 4.40
C TYR A 9 -20.82 0.46 3.88
N ALA A 10 -20.58 1.76 4.05
CA ALA A 10 -21.51 2.78 3.58
C ALA A 10 -21.32 3.12 2.10
N GLU A 11 -20.25 2.64 1.46
CA GLU A 11 -20.01 2.91 0.04
C GLU A 11 -21.09 2.24 -0.83
N ARG A 12 -21.55 2.98 -1.84
CA ARG A 12 -22.54 2.53 -2.81
C ARG A 12 -21.88 2.52 -4.18
N GLY A 13 -22.11 1.45 -4.93
CA GLY A 13 -21.64 1.29 -6.30
C GLY A 13 -22.44 0.21 -7.00
N GLU A 14 -22.27 0.12 -8.32
CA GLU A 14 -22.84 -0.98 -9.08
C GLU A 14 -22.15 -2.29 -8.69
N VAL A 15 -22.94 -3.33 -8.43
CA VAL A 15 -22.44 -4.65 -8.04
C VAL A 15 -22.81 -5.66 -9.10
N ASP A 16 -21.80 -6.21 -9.76
CA ASP A 16 -21.99 -7.37 -10.62
C ASP A 16 -22.04 -8.65 -9.78
N THR A 17 -23.25 -9.20 -9.64
CA THR A 17 -23.50 -10.44 -8.87
C THR A 17 -23.02 -11.71 -9.57
N SER A 18 -22.61 -11.63 -10.85
CA SER A 18 -22.04 -12.75 -11.59
C SER A 18 -20.54 -12.91 -11.36
N LEU A 19 -19.88 -11.87 -10.81
CA LEU A 19 -18.45 -11.83 -10.65
C LEU A 19 -17.98 -12.84 -9.59
N LYS A 20 -17.08 -13.73 -9.97
CA LYS A 20 -16.42 -14.69 -9.07
C LYS A 20 -15.01 -14.22 -8.81
N MET A 21 -14.68 -14.01 -7.53
CA MET A 21 -13.31 -13.72 -7.11
C MET A 21 -12.59 -15.03 -6.76
N GLU A 22 -11.41 -15.21 -7.32
CA GLU A 22 -10.53 -16.31 -6.97
C GLU A 22 -9.67 -15.91 -5.77
N LEU A 23 -9.70 -16.73 -4.71
CA LEU A 23 -8.85 -16.50 -3.54
C LEU A 23 -7.39 -16.71 -3.92
N GLY A 24 -6.54 -15.80 -3.45
CA GLY A 24 -5.11 -15.82 -3.77
C GLY A 24 -4.76 -15.20 -5.12
N LYS A 25 -5.71 -14.55 -5.80
CA LYS A 25 -5.46 -13.75 -7.00
C LYS A 25 -5.59 -12.25 -6.73
N ALA A 26 -4.52 -11.51 -7.00
CA ALA A 26 -4.52 -10.06 -6.86
C ALA A 26 -5.12 -9.38 -8.11
N ARG A 27 -5.53 -8.12 -7.95
CA ARG A 27 -6.08 -7.28 -9.01
C ARG A 27 -5.15 -6.12 -9.30
N VAL A 28 -4.74 -5.97 -10.55
CA VAL A 28 -4.06 -4.75 -11.02
C VAL A 28 -5.14 -3.74 -11.39
N LEU A 29 -5.31 -2.71 -10.57
CA LEU A 29 -6.37 -1.71 -10.72
C LEU A 29 -5.96 -0.55 -11.62
N GLN A 30 -4.66 -0.29 -11.70
CA GLN A 30 -4.08 0.74 -12.54
C GLN A 30 -2.68 0.28 -12.97
N THR A 31 -2.36 0.46 -14.25
CA THR A 31 -1.01 0.16 -14.77
C THR A 31 -0.10 1.37 -14.64
N GLY A 32 1.17 1.14 -14.32
CA GLY A 32 2.19 2.17 -14.29
C GLY A 32 3.61 1.62 -14.49
N THR A 33 4.60 2.51 -14.45
CA THR A 33 6.00 2.23 -14.84
C THR A 33 7.03 2.66 -13.80
N ASP A 34 6.68 3.56 -12.89
CA ASP A 34 7.64 4.21 -12.00
C ASP A 34 7.79 3.46 -10.67
N ILE A 35 6.68 2.93 -10.15
CA ILE A 35 6.61 2.22 -8.87
C ILE A 35 5.41 1.27 -8.80
N THR A 36 5.61 0.12 -8.17
CA THR A 36 4.54 -0.80 -7.79
C THR A 36 4.02 -0.42 -6.41
N VAL A 37 2.72 -0.20 -6.30
CA VAL A 37 2.00 0.11 -5.06
C VAL A 37 1.11 -1.07 -4.73
N VAL A 38 1.37 -1.75 -3.61
CA VAL A 38 0.57 -2.88 -3.14
C VAL A 38 -0.27 -2.44 -1.94
N SER A 39 -1.56 -2.73 -1.97
CA SER A 39 -2.51 -2.31 -0.94
C SER A 39 -3.64 -3.32 -0.75
N LEU A 40 -4.45 -3.12 0.29
CA LEU A 40 -5.63 -3.92 0.62
C LEU A 40 -6.69 -3.06 1.33
N GLY A 41 -7.97 -3.43 1.17
CA GLY A 41 -9.07 -2.77 1.88
C GLY A 41 -9.19 -1.29 1.52
N ASN A 42 -9.48 -0.43 2.51
CA ASN A 42 -9.65 1.01 2.26
C ASN A 42 -8.34 1.70 1.82
N MET A 43 -7.18 1.13 2.15
CA MET A 43 -5.90 1.68 1.69
C MET A 43 -5.75 1.64 0.17
N VAL A 44 -6.56 0.83 -0.54
CA VAL A 44 -6.63 0.83 -2.01
C VAL A 44 -7.20 2.16 -2.51
N ASN A 45 -8.26 2.66 -1.88
CA ASN A 45 -8.87 3.94 -2.23
C ASN A 45 -7.88 5.10 -1.96
N VAL A 46 -7.24 5.08 -0.78
CA VAL A 46 -6.22 6.06 -0.41
C VAL A 46 -5.05 6.05 -1.40
N ALA A 47 -4.51 4.87 -1.73
CA ALA A 47 -3.42 4.74 -2.67
C ALA A 47 -3.79 5.24 -4.08
N ARG A 48 -4.99 4.88 -4.58
CA ARG A 48 -5.48 5.33 -5.88
C ARG A 48 -5.53 6.85 -5.98
N ASP A 49 -6.06 7.52 -4.96
CA ASP A 49 -6.17 8.98 -4.99
C ASP A 49 -4.82 9.67 -4.75
N ALA A 50 -3.93 9.07 -3.95
CA ALA A 50 -2.57 9.53 -3.76
C ALA A 50 -1.71 9.43 -5.03
N ILE A 51 -1.94 8.40 -5.85
CA ILE A 51 -1.28 8.26 -7.17
C ILE A 51 -1.69 9.41 -8.09
N LYS A 52 -2.99 9.79 -8.11
CA LYS A 52 -3.45 10.94 -8.89
C LYS A 52 -2.83 12.24 -8.38
N GLU A 53 -2.80 12.44 -7.06
CA GLU A 53 -2.26 13.66 -6.45
C GLU A 53 -0.76 13.82 -6.67
N SER A 54 0.00 12.72 -6.60
CA SER A 54 1.45 12.72 -6.81
C SER A 54 1.87 12.89 -8.27
N GLY A 55 0.98 12.60 -9.22
CA GLY A 55 1.26 12.73 -10.67
C GLY A 55 2.25 11.70 -11.22
N ILE A 56 2.59 10.65 -10.46
CA ILE A 56 3.53 9.60 -10.88
C ILE A 56 2.82 8.45 -11.60
N SER A 57 3.55 7.73 -12.47
CA SER A 57 3.05 6.53 -13.16
C SER A 57 3.18 5.30 -12.24
N ALA A 58 2.23 5.12 -11.32
CA ALA A 58 2.23 3.99 -10.41
C ALA A 58 1.36 2.83 -10.89
N GLU A 59 1.85 1.60 -10.73
CA GLU A 59 1.04 0.39 -10.85
C GLU A 59 0.39 0.06 -9.51
N LEU A 60 -0.93 0.15 -9.43
CA LEU A 60 -1.69 -0.13 -8.21
C LEU A 60 -2.22 -1.55 -8.22
N ILE A 61 -1.84 -2.30 -7.19
CA ILE A 61 -2.26 -3.68 -6.95
C ILE A 61 -3.10 -3.73 -5.67
N ASP A 62 -4.32 -4.21 -5.79
CA ASP A 62 -5.11 -4.69 -4.65
C ASP A 62 -4.87 -6.19 -4.49
N LEU A 63 -4.31 -6.60 -3.35
CA LEU A 63 -4.01 -8.01 -3.11
C LEU A 63 -5.27 -8.87 -3.05
N ALA A 64 -6.39 -8.34 -2.56
CA ALA A 64 -7.63 -9.04 -2.22
C ALA A 64 -7.50 -10.23 -1.22
N THR A 65 -6.37 -10.94 -1.18
CA THR A 65 -6.07 -12.08 -0.31
C THR A 65 -4.67 -11.89 0.30
N LEU A 66 -4.57 -11.99 1.63
CA LEU A 66 -3.28 -11.95 2.33
C LEU A 66 -2.60 -13.33 2.41
N VAL A 67 -3.37 -14.41 2.57
CA VAL A 67 -2.83 -15.76 2.73
C VAL A 67 -3.68 -16.79 1.95
N PRO A 68 -3.11 -17.46 0.94
CA PRO A 68 -1.86 -17.11 0.23
C PRO A 68 -2.06 -15.85 -0.63
N TRP A 69 -1.11 -14.92 -0.63
CA TRP A 69 -1.16 -13.75 -1.52
C TRP A 69 -0.52 -14.04 -2.89
N ASP A 70 -0.94 -13.30 -3.91
CA ASP A 70 -0.51 -13.49 -5.30
C ASP A 70 0.91 -12.95 -5.56
N ARG A 71 1.90 -13.80 -5.25
CA ARG A 71 3.33 -13.51 -5.44
C ARG A 71 3.68 -13.22 -6.89
N GLU A 72 3.06 -13.93 -7.82
CA GLU A 72 3.38 -13.82 -9.26
C GLU A 72 3.03 -12.44 -9.77
N THR A 73 1.82 -11.95 -9.46
CA THR A 73 1.36 -10.62 -9.90
C THR A 73 2.25 -9.51 -9.34
N VAL A 74 2.59 -9.56 -8.05
CA VAL A 74 3.48 -8.54 -7.44
C VAL A 74 4.89 -8.61 -8.00
N LEU A 75 5.48 -9.80 -8.14
CA LEU A 75 6.84 -9.94 -8.69
C LEU A 75 6.91 -9.48 -10.15
N ALA A 76 5.90 -9.77 -10.97
CA ALA A 76 5.82 -9.29 -12.34
C ALA A 76 5.79 -7.76 -12.39
N SER A 77 4.98 -7.14 -11.54
CA SER A 77 4.90 -5.68 -11.41
C SER A 77 6.22 -5.07 -10.96
N VAL A 78 6.85 -5.62 -9.92
CA VAL A 78 8.13 -5.14 -9.40
C VAL A 78 9.24 -5.26 -10.44
N LYS A 79 9.29 -6.35 -11.21
CA LYS A 79 10.25 -6.50 -12.31
C LYS A 79 10.05 -5.44 -13.40
N LYS A 80 8.81 -4.99 -13.62
CA LYS A 80 8.49 -3.94 -14.59
C LYS A 80 8.87 -2.55 -14.08
N THR A 81 8.46 -2.20 -12.86
CA THR A 81 8.63 -0.84 -12.32
C THR A 81 10.01 -0.62 -11.70
N GLY A 82 10.57 -1.69 -11.12
CA GLY A 82 11.81 -1.70 -10.37
C GLY A 82 11.69 -1.08 -8.97
N ARG A 83 10.50 -0.75 -8.48
CA ARG A 83 10.31 -0.19 -7.12
C ARG A 83 9.05 -0.76 -6.49
N LEU A 84 9.05 -0.92 -5.17
CA LEU A 84 7.91 -1.43 -4.42
C LEU A 84 7.65 -0.56 -3.21
N VAL A 85 6.38 -0.21 -3.03
CA VAL A 85 5.84 0.30 -1.77
C VAL A 85 4.58 -0.48 -1.40
N VAL A 86 4.45 -0.80 -0.11
CA VAL A 86 3.21 -1.35 0.46
C VAL A 86 2.51 -0.25 1.26
N VAL A 87 1.21 -0.05 1.05
CA VAL A 87 0.37 0.87 1.82
C VAL A 87 -0.58 0.06 2.67
N GLU A 88 -0.45 0.16 3.99
CA GLU A 88 -1.27 -0.59 4.96
C GLU A 88 -1.70 0.28 6.14
N GLU A 89 -2.87 0.02 6.70
CA GLU A 89 -3.35 0.74 7.89
C GLU A 89 -2.88 0.11 9.21
N SER A 90 -2.24 -1.06 9.13
CA SER A 90 -1.67 -1.74 10.28
C SER A 90 -0.48 -0.97 10.86
N PRO A 91 -0.16 -1.17 12.16
CA PRO A 91 1.07 -0.65 12.74
C PRO A 91 2.31 -1.08 11.97
N TRP A 92 3.38 -0.29 12.08
CA TRP A 92 4.66 -0.59 11.45
C TRP A 92 5.16 -1.97 11.87
N SER A 93 5.21 -2.24 13.17
CA SER A 93 5.63 -3.52 13.73
C SER A 93 4.53 -4.57 13.56
N GLY A 94 4.87 -5.70 12.96
CA GLY A 94 3.94 -6.82 12.75
C GLY A 94 2.92 -6.62 11.63
N GLY A 95 2.98 -5.50 10.89
CA GLY A 95 2.18 -5.26 9.70
C GLY A 95 2.43 -6.29 8.59
N TRP A 96 1.39 -6.64 7.84
CA TRP A 96 1.42 -7.67 6.81
C TRP A 96 2.32 -7.29 5.63
N GLY A 97 2.55 -5.99 5.40
CA GLY A 97 3.47 -5.54 4.38
C GLY A 97 4.90 -6.06 4.60
N SER A 98 5.28 -6.38 5.83
CA SER A 98 6.62 -6.91 6.16
C SER A 98 6.92 -8.22 5.43
N GLU A 99 5.94 -9.12 5.31
CA GLU A 99 6.07 -10.39 4.58
C GLU A 99 6.32 -10.14 3.09
N ILE A 100 5.60 -9.20 2.49
CA ILE A 100 5.72 -8.88 1.06
C ILE A 100 7.10 -8.27 0.78
N ILE A 101 7.53 -7.32 1.62
CA ILE A 101 8.85 -6.70 1.50
C ILE A 101 9.95 -7.76 1.63
N SER A 102 9.86 -8.62 2.64
CA SER A 102 10.81 -9.71 2.86
C SER A 102 10.90 -10.65 1.65
N TYR A 103 9.75 -11.15 1.19
CA TYR A 103 9.68 -12.08 0.06
C TYR A 103 10.18 -11.45 -1.24
N VAL A 104 9.72 -10.24 -1.59
CA VAL A 104 10.12 -9.56 -2.83
C VAL A 104 11.61 -9.21 -2.81
N THR A 105 12.14 -8.77 -1.67
CA THR A 105 13.57 -8.48 -1.53
C THR A 105 14.40 -9.73 -1.81
N GLY A 106 14.01 -10.90 -1.29
CA GLY A 106 14.70 -12.15 -1.57
C GLY A 106 14.53 -12.65 -3.02
N ALA A 107 13.33 -12.53 -3.58
CA ALA A 107 12.98 -13.12 -4.88
C ALA A 107 13.28 -12.23 -6.10
N ALA A 108 13.40 -10.91 -5.92
CA ALA A 108 13.56 -9.94 -7.01
C ALA A 108 14.59 -8.85 -6.70
N PHE A 109 15.57 -9.12 -5.82
CA PHE A 109 16.59 -8.14 -5.43
C PHE A 109 17.24 -7.43 -6.62
N SER A 110 17.63 -8.18 -7.66
CA SER A 110 18.33 -7.65 -8.84
C SER A 110 17.45 -6.75 -9.73
N ALA A 111 16.13 -6.79 -9.57
CA ALA A 111 15.21 -5.93 -10.31
C ALA A 111 14.91 -4.60 -9.58
N LEU A 112 15.25 -4.49 -8.30
CA LEU A 112 14.96 -3.31 -7.49
C LEU A 112 15.96 -2.18 -7.78
N LYS A 113 15.43 -1.02 -8.16
CA LYS A 113 16.15 0.25 -8.37
C LYS A 113 16.40 1.00 -7.07
N SER A 114 15.61 0.72 -6.03
CA SER A 114 15.72 1.31 -4.68
C SER A 114 15.24 0.31 -3.64
N ALA A 115 15.57 0.54 -2.37
CA ALA A 115 15.06 -0.27 -1.29
C ALA A 115 13.52 -0.20 -1.25
N PRO A 116 12.82 -1.33 -1.14
CA PRO A 116 11.37 -1.36 -1.02
C PRO A 116 10.97 -0.93 0.40
N PHE A 117 9.82 -0.27 0.54
CA PHE A 117 9.42 0.32 1.82
C PHE A 117 7.91 0.21 2.05
N ARG A 118 7.47 0.61 3.25
CA ARG A 118 6.07 0.57 3.65
C ARG A 118 5.60 1.93 4.14
N ILE A 119 4.33 2.20 3.92
CA ILE A 119 3.60 3.34 4.46
C ILE A 119 2.54 2.75 5.37
N THR A 120 2.70 2.94 6.68
CA THR A 120 1.95 2.25 7.74
C THR A 120 1.48 3.24 8.80
N ALA A 121 0.53 2.83 9.65
CA ALA A 121 0.27 3.55 10.90
C ALA A 121 1.48 3.45 11.87
N PRO A 122 1.64 4.40 12.80
CA PRO A 122 2.67 4.35 13.84
C PRO A 122 2.44 3.23 14.87
N ASP A 123 3.51 2.81 15.55
CA ASP A 123 3.48 1.81 16.64
C ASP A 123 2.96 2.39 17.97
N VAL A 124 1.78 2.99 17.91
CA VAL A 124 1.06 3.53 19.07
C VAL A 124 -0.39 3.07 19.06
N PRO A 125 -1.07 3.04 20.23
CA PRO A 125 -2.49 2.75 20.28
C PRO A 125 -3.31 3.75 19.45
N VAL A 126 -4.40 3.27 18.83
CA VAL A 126 -5.32 4.13 18.09
C VAL A 126 -5.89 5.20 19.03
N PRO A 127 -5.75 6.50 18.72
CA PRO A 127 -6.24 7.56 19.58
C PRO A 127 -7.77 7.69 19.49
N TYR A 128 -8.41 7.97 20.62
CA TYR A 128 -9.89 8.15 20.68
C TYR A 128 -10.36 9.46 20.05
N ASN A 129 -9.55 10.51 20.08
CA ASN A 129 -9.92 11.80 19.52
C ASN A 129 -9.98 11.72 18.00
N GLY A 130 -11.13 12.05 17.39
CA GLY A 130 -11.33 11.89 15.94
C GLY A 130 -10.31 12.64 15.07
N THR A 131 -9.82 13.81 15.49
CA THR A 131 -8.77 14.53 14.77
C THR A 131 -7.43 13.79 14.80
N LEU A 132 -7.11 13.14 15.92
CA LEU A 132 -5.91 12.32 16.05
C LEU A 132 -6.08 10.98 15.32
N GLU A 133 -7.27 10.38 15.35
CA GLU A 133 -7.58 9.13 14.63
C GLU A 133 -7.43 9.33 13.12
N ALA A 134 -7.91 10.45 12.59
CA ALA A 134 -7.74 10.81 11.18
C ALA A 134 -6.27 11.00 10.76
N ARG A 135 -5.37 11.31 11.70
CA ARG A 135 -3.91 11.44 11.46
C ARG A 135 -3.13 10.15 11.72
N TYR A 136 -3.76 9.16 12.34
CA TYR A 136 -3.13 7.90 12.73
C TYR A 136 -2.90 6.98 11.51
N VAL A 137 -3.92 6.85 10.65
CA VAL A 137 -3.84 6.03 9.44
C VAL A 137 -3.19 6.78 8.26
N PRO A 138 -2.59 6.07 7.28
CA PRO A 138 -2.12 6.71 6.05
C PRO A 138 -3.22 7.55 5.38
N THR A 139 -2.87 8.78 5.04
CA THR A 139 -3.75 9.72 4.33
C THR A 139 -3.27 9.92 2.90
N VAL A 140 -4.15 10.43 2.03
CA VAL A 140 -3.83 10.72 0.62
C VAL A 140 -2.58 11.62 0.49
N PRO A 141 -2.46 12.76 1.21
CA PRO A 141 -1.29 13.62 1.10
C PRO A 141 0.01 12.94 1.57
N ASN A 142 -0.05 12.16 2.65
CA ASN A 142 1.13 11.47 3.18
C ASN A 142 1.64 10.40 2.21
N VAL A 143 0.72 9.64 1.61
CA VAL A 143 1.06 8.64 0.59
C VAL A 143 1.59 9.31 -0.68
N ALA A 144 0.95 10.38 -1.15
CA ALA A 144 1.37 11.10 -2.36
C ALA A 144 2.78 11.70 -2.22
N ALA A 145 3.07 12.31 -1.08
CA ALA A 145 4.40 12.86 -0.78
C ALA A 145 5.48 11.77 -0.76
N ALA A 146 5.20 10.63 -0.12
CA ALA A 146 6.11 9.49 -0.08
C ALA A 146 6.38 8.90 -1.48
N LEU A 147 5.34 8.74 -2.29
CA LEU A 147 5.45 8.26 -3.68
C LEU A 147 6.31 9.19 -4.53
N SER A 148 6.02 10.50 -4.51
CA SER A 148 6.76 11.51 -5.27
C SER A 148 8.24 11.55 -4.87
N LYS A 149 8.53 11.50 -3.55
CA LYS A 149 9.91 11.47 -3.04
C LYS A 149 10.64 10.19 -3.47
N ALA A 150 10.01 9.02 -3.33
CA ALA A 150 10.63 7.74 -3.70
C ALA A 150 11.00 7.66 -5.18
N VAL A 151 10.13 8.15 -6.06
CA VAL A 151 10.38 8.14 -7.52
C VAL A 151 11.44 9.18 -7.91
N SER A 152 11.41 10.38 -7.31
CA SER A 152 12.33 11.46 -7.67
C SER A 152 13.75 11.29 -7.13
N SER A 153 13.95 10.73 -5.93
CA SER A 153 15.28 10.60 -5.32
C SER A 153 15.83 9.18 -5.24
N ASN A 154 15.03 8.13 -5.53
CA ASN A 154 15.40 6.73 -5.26
C ASN A 154 15.72 6.43 -3.78
N GLU A 155 15.32 7.30 -2.87
CA GLU A 155 15.49 7.11 -1.44
C GLU A 155 14.19 6.64 -0.80
N VAL A 156 14.32 5.91 0.31
CA VAL A 156 13.16 5.57 1.13
C VAL A 156 12.73 6.82 1.90
N PRO A 157 11.50 7.34 1.69
CA PRO A 157 11.01 8.48 2.44
C PRO A 157 10.84 8.12 3.92
N GLN A 158 11.12 9.07 4.80
CA GLN A 158 10.80 8.92 6.22
C GLN A 158 9.28 8.89 6.41
N PRO A 159 8.74 8.03 7.28
CA PRO A 159 7.32 8.04 7.62
C PRO A 159 6.90 9.41 8.18
N TRP A 160 5.72 9.89 7.79
CA TRP A 160 5.19 11.19 8.25
C TRP A 160 5.11 11.27 9.77
N TRP A 161 4.75 10.16 10.42
CA TRP A 161 4.60 10.08 11.86
C TRP A 161 5.94 10.15 12.61
N ILE A 162 7.08 9.84 11.97
CA ILE A 162 8.40 10.13 12.54
C ILE A 162 8.67 11.64 12.45
N THR A 163 8.42 12.23 11.29
CA THR A 163 8.66 13.68 11.09
C THR A 163 7.76 14.56 11.96
N GLU A 164 6.59 14.06 12.33
CA GLU A 164 5.63 14.71 13.24
C GLU A 164 5.81 14.34 14.72
N GLY A 165 6.74 13.42 15.05
CA GLY A 165 7.03 13.01 16.42
C GLY A 165 5.94 12.17 17.10
N LEU A 166 5.11 11.46 16.33
CA LEU A 166 4.03 10.59 16.81
C LEU A 166 4.55 9.25 17.36
N SER A 167 5.64 8.72 16.79
CA SER A 167 6.33 7.50 17.25
C SER A 167 7.82 7.62 16.93
N LYS A 168 8.64 6.85 17.66
CA LYS A 168 10.11 6.78 17.47
C LYS A 168 10.50 5.63 16.57
#